data_AF-A0AAR5QJ13-F1
#
_entry.id   AF-A0AAR5QJ13-F1
#
_cell.length_a   1.000
_cell.length_b   1.000
_cell.length_c   1.000
_cell.angle_alpha   90.00
_cell.angle_beta   90.00
_cell.angle_gamma   90.00
#
_symmetry.space_group_name_H-M   'P 1'
#
loop_
_entity.id
_entity.type
_entity.pdbx_description
1 polymer ?
#
loop_
_entity_poly.entity_id
_entity_poly.type
_entity_poly.pdbx_seq_one_letter_code
_entity_poly.pdbx_strand_id
1 'polypeptide(L)'
;MDRLRRSFRDSFRRRKDRVPESSKPHQWSADETAVRSATCTFAVKYLGCVEVFDSRGMQVCEEALKVLRVGSGSRRRPIRAVLHVSGDGLRVVEEETKGLIVDQTIEKVSFCAPDRNHERGFSYICRDGTTRR
;
A
#
# COMPACT_ATOMS: atom_id res chain seq x y z
N MET A 1 -13.64 55.71 -10.03
CA MET A 1 -12.49 54.85 -9.68
C MET A 1 -13.07 53.46 -9.43
N ASP A 2 -13.41 52.68 -10.47
CA ASP A 2 -14.30 51.52 -10.28
C ASP A 2 -13.93 50.31 -11.14
N ARG A 3 -12.63 49.98 -11.20
CA ARG A 3 -12.13 48.74 -11.84
C ARG A 3 -11.51 47.75 -10.85
N LEU A 4 -11.84 47.82 -9.56
CA LEU A 4 -11.21 46.97 -8.54
C LEU A 4 -12.18 46.09 -7.75
N ARG A 5 -13.37 45.77 -8.29
CA ARG A 5 -14.38 44.94 -7.59
C ARG A 5 -14.80 43.63 -8.29
N ARG A 6 -14.14 43.24 -9.39
CA ARG A 6 -14.46 41.98 -10.09
C ARG A 6 -13.38 40.90 -10.05
N SER A 7 -12.23 41.14 -9.41
CA SER A 7 -11.09 40.22 -9.48
C SER A 7 -10.94 39.23 -8.31
N PHE A 8 -11.78 39.27 -7.29
CA PHE A 8 -11.64 38.37 -6.13
C PHE A 8 -12.61 37.17 -6.12
N ARG A 9 -13.56 37.12 -7.07
CA ARG A 9 -14.59 36.06 -7.12
C ARG A 9 -14.33 34.96 -8.15
N ASP A 10 -13.19 34.99 -8.83
CA ASP A 10 -12.79 33.96 -9.79
C ASP A 10 -11.71 33.00 -9.24
N SER A 11 -10.96 33.42 -8.21
CA SER A 11 -9.89 32.61 -7.61
C SER A 11 -10.38 31.40 -6.80
N PHE A 12 -11.69 31.28 -6.56
CA PHE A 12 -12.28 30.15 -5.83
C PHE A 12 -12.93 29.09 -6.74
N ARG A 13 -12.85 29.23 -8.08
CA ARG A 13 -13.62 28.38 -9.00
C ARG A 13 -12.86 27.31 -9.77
N ARG A 14 -11.56 27.11 -9.55
CA ARG A 14 -10.85 25.96 -10.14
C ARG A 14 -9.74 25.44 -9.24
N ARG A 15 -10.07 25.03 -8.01
CA ARG A 15 -9.40 23.85 -7.47
C ARG A 15 -9.97 22.68 -8.26
N LYS A 16 -9.47 22.51 -9.49
CA LYS A 16 -9.74 21.34 -10.33
C LYS A 16 -9.46 20.16 -9.43
N ASP A 17 -10.50 19.44 -9.04
CA ASP A 17 -10.40 18.17 -8.34
C ASP A 17 -9.38 17.36 -9.13
N ARG A 18 -8.13 17.34 -8.66
CA ARG A 18 -7.12 16.43 -9.14
C ARG A 18 -7.56 15.11 -8.55
N VAL A 19 -8.57 14.51 -9.18
CA VAL A 19 -8.92 13.12 -8.99
C VAL A 19 -7.59 12.39 -9.14
N PRO A 20 -7.07 11.77 -8.05
CA PRO A 20 -5.84 11.01 -8.13
C PRO A 20 -5.98 10.06 -9.31
N GLU A 21 -4.91 9.91 -10.09
CA GLU A 21 -5.02 9.18 -11.36
C GLU A 21 -5.60 7.78 -11.16
N SER A 22 -5.31 7.18 -9.99
CA SER A 22 -5.88 5.94 -9.48
C SER A 22 -7.41 5.89 -9.57
N SER A 23 -8.12 6.99 -9.34
CA SER A 23 -9.60 7.00 -9.34
C SER A 23 -10.24 7.02 -10.74
N LYS A 24 -9.46 6.89 -11.83
CA LYS A 24 -9.99 6.74 -13.19
C LYS A 24 -10.29 5.25 -13.46
N PRO A 25 -11.53 4.87 -13.82
CA PRO A 25 -11.97 3.47 -13.93
C PRO A 25 -11.16 2.60 -14.91
N HIS A 26 -10.54 3.21 -15.92
CA HIS A 26 -9.73 2.50 -16.91
C HIS A 26 -8.33 2.11 -16.42
N GLN A 27 -7.84 2.71 -15.32
CA GLN A 27 -6.43 2.54 -14.94
C GLN A 27 -6.11 1.13 -14.42
N TRP A 28 -7.10 0.44 -13.85
CA TRP A 28 -6.90 -0.86 -13.22
C TRP A 28 -7.40 -2.04 -14.04
N SER A 29 -7.99 -1.83 -15.22
CA SER A 29 -8.57 -2.93 -16.01
C SER A 29 -7.52 -3.99 -16.38
N ALA A 30 -6.29 -3.56 -16.69
CA ALA A 30 -5.19 -4.46 -16.98
C ALA A 30 -4.74 -5.23 -15.73
N ASP A 31 -4.58 -4.53 -14.60
CA ASP A 31 -4.18 -5.13 -13.33
C ASP A 31 -5.24 -6.10 -12.81
N GLU A 32 -6.53 -5.77 -12.93
CA GLU A 32 -7.63 -6.65 -12.55
C GLU A 32 -7.59 -7.96 -13.36
N THR A 33 -7.39 -7.86 -14.67
CA THR A 33 -7.21 -9.02 -15.55
C THR A 33 -6.00 -9.83 -15.11
N ALA A 34 -4.88 -9.18 -14.83
CA ALA A 34 -3.64 -9.82 -14.40
C ALA A 34 -3.77 -10.51 -13.03
N VAL A 35 -4.50 -9.94 -12.09
CA VAL A 35 -4.76 -10.56 -10.78
C VAL A 35 -5.60 -11.82 -10.95
N ARG A 36 -6.64 -11.77 -11.79
CA ARG A 36 -7.49 -12.93 -12.10
C ARG A 36 -6.71 -14.04 -12.81
N SER A 37 -5.72 -13.70 -13.63
CA SER A 37 -4.83 -14.67 -14.29
C SER A 37 -3.55 -15.00 -13.50
N ALA A 38 -3.39 -14.52 -12.26
CA ALA A 38 -2.21 -14.69 -11.42
C ALA A 38 -0.87 -14.24 -12.06
N THR A 39 -0.92 -13.24 -12.94
CA THR A 39 0.25 -12.63 -13.61
C THR A 39 0.56 -11.22 -13.13
N CYS A 40 -0.20 -10.69 -12.16
CA CYS A 40 0.02 -9.35 -11.62
C CYS A 40 1.24 -9.32 -10.69
N THR A 41 2.25 -8.50 -11.02
CA THR A 41 3.50 -8.40 -10.26
C THR A 41 3.99 -6.97 -10.14
N PHE A 42 4.60 -6.64 -9.00
CA PHE A 42 5.19 -5.33 -8.73
C PHE A 42 6.59 -5.46 -8.11
N ALA A 43 7.55 -4.67 -8.57
CA ALA A 43 8.83 -4.52 -7.91
C ALA A 43 8.67 -3.71 -6.61
N VAL A 44 9.07 -4.27 -5.47
CA VAL A 44 8.87 -3.68 -4.14
C VAL A 44 10.13 -3.75 -3.29
N LYS A 45 10.11 -3.00 -2.19
CA LYS A 45 11.07 -3.16 -1.09
C LYS A 45 10.32 -3.65 0.14
N TYR A 46 10.58 -4.88 0.56
CA TYR A 46 9.97 -5.45 1.75
C TYR A 46 10.64 -4.92 3.01
N LEU A 47 9.87 -4.24 3.87
CA LEU A 47 10.35 -3.67 5.13
C LEU A 47 10.35 -4.69 6.27
N GLY A 48 9.44 -5.65 6.25
CA GLY A 48 9.23 -6.61 7.33
C GLY A 48 7.76 -6.75 7.71
N CYS A 49 7.53 -7.41 8.84
CA CYS A 49 6.24 -7.57 9.48
C CYS A 49 6.40 -7.35 11.00
N VAL A 50 5.32 -6.94 11.65
CA VAL A 50 5.25 -6.74 13.09
C VAL A 50 3.84 -7.07 13.55
N GLU A 51 3.71 -7.60 14.75
CA GLU A 51 2.41 -7.88 15.36
C GLU A 51 1.67 -6.59 15.72
N VAL A 52 0.36 -6.62 15.54
CA VAL A 52 -0.55 -5.52 15.88
C VAL A 52 -1.77 -6.06 16.61
N PHE A 53 -2.39 -5.25 17.46
CA PHE A 53 -3.54 -5.67 18.25
C PHE A 53 -4.88 -5.53 17.49
N ASP A 54 -4.97 -4.53 16.62
CA ASP A 54 -6.18 -4.23 15.87
C ASP A 54 -6.12 -4.76 14.44
N SER A 55 -7.23 -5.31 13.95
CA SER A 55 -7.33 -5.90 12.61
C SER A 55 -7.50 -4.86 11.48
N ARG A 56 -7.70 -3.59 11.81
CA ARG A 56 -7.97 -2.51 10.85
C ARG A 56 -7.60 -1.15 11.43
N GLY A 57 -7.29 -0.20 10.54
CA GLY A 57 -7.09 1.20 10.92
C GLY A 57 -5.79 1.78 10.38
N MET A 58 -5.85 3.01 9.84
CA MET A 58 -4.67 3.69 9.32
C MET A 58 -3.64 3.97 10.42
N GLN A 59 -4.08 4.34 11.63
CA GLN A 59 -3.18 4.59 12.77
C GLN A 59 -2.41 3.33 13.17
N VAL A 60 -3.04 2.16 13.12
CA VAL A 60 -2.40 0.86 13.40
C VAL A 60 -1.25 0.61 12.42
N CYS A 61 -1.50 0.86 11.12
CA CYS A 61 -0.50 0.73 10.06
C CYS A 61 0.63 1.77 10.21
N GLU A 62 0.30 3.02 10.56
CA GLU A 62 1.27 4.10 10.79
C GLU A 62 2.22 3.76 11.96
N GLU A 63 1.70 3.25 13.08
CA GLU A 63 2.53 2.82 14.22
C GLU A 63 3.39 1.59 13.88
N ALA A 64 2.83 0.59 13.19
CA ALA A 64 3.60 -0.57 12.73
C ALA A 64 4.78 -0.16 11.84
N LEU A 65 4.56 0.78 10.91
CA LEU A 65 5.61 1.31 10.05
C LEU A 65 6.67 2.10 10.83
N LYS A 66 6.30 2.82 11.89
CA LYS A 66 7.29 3.47 12.78
C LYS A 66 8.17 2.42 13.45
N VAL A 67 7.61 1.33 13.96
CA VAL A 67 8.40 0.23 14.55
C VAL A 67 9.34 -0.40 13.53
N LEU A 68 8.85 -0.69 12.32
CA LEU A 68 9.69 -1.30 11.27
C LEU A 68 10.82 -0.37 10.77
N ARG A 69 10.64 0.95 10.88
CA ARG A 69 11.65 1.95 10.46
C ARG A 69 12.61 2.37 11.57
N VAL A 70 12.13 2.43 12.82
CA VAL A 70 12.88 2.93 13.99
C VAL A 70 13.43 1.77 14.82
N GLY A 71 12.63 0.73 15.04
CA GLY A 71 13.04 -0.51 15.72
C GLY A 71 14.13 -1.28 14.97
N SER A 72 14.37 -0.97 13.69
CA SER A 72 15.55 -1.37 12.94
C SER A 72 16.82 -0.60 13.33
N GLY A 73 17.02 -0.31 14.63
CA GLY A 73 18.09 0.54 15.18
C GLY A 73 19.53 0.19 14.75
N SER A 74 19.75 -0.94 14.09
CA SER A 74 20.90 -1.19 13.21
C SER A 74 20.62 -2.43 12.32
N ARG A 75 20.92 -2.36 11.02
CA ARG A 75 21.24 -3.46 10.07
C ARG A 75 20.20 -4.17 9.18
N ARG A 76 18.87 -4.16 9.38
CA ARG A 76 17.97 -4.80 8.38
C ARG A 76 17.53 -3.80 7.31
N ARG A 77 18.26 -3.79 6.20
CA ARG A 77 17.90 -2.98 5.02
C ARG A 77 16.63 -3.54 4.38
N PRO A 78 15.78 -2.69 3.78
CA PRO A 78 14.66 -3.17 2.98
C PRO A 78 15.12 -4.16 1.90
N ILE A 79 14.43 -5.30 1.80
CA ILE A 79 14.78 -6.37 0.86
C ILE A 79 14.16 -6.04 -0.50
N ARG A 80 14.98 -6.04 -1.56
CA ARG A 80 14.47 -5.91 -2.94
C ARG A 80 13.75 -7.20 -3.32
N ALA A 81 12.50 -7.08 -3.72
CA ALA A 81 11.64 -8.22 -3.96
C ALA A 81 10.61 -7.95 -5.06
N VAL A 82 9.96 -9.01 -5.51
CA VAL A 82 8.78 -8.96 -6.39
C VAL A 82 7.57 -9.38 -5.56
N LEU A 83 6.55 -8.53 -5.54
CA LEU A 83 5.23 -8.85 -5.01
C LEU A 83 4.38 -9.42 -6.15
N HIS A 84 3.91 -10.64 -5.98
CA HIS A 84 2.91 -11.27 -6.83
C HIS A 84 1.54 -11.13 -6.16
N VAL A 85 0.57 -10.63 -6.90
CA VAL A 85 -0.81 -10.43 -6.43
C VAL A 85 -1.73 -11.33 -7.26
N SER A 86 -2.50 -12.15 -6.56
CA SER A 86 -3.47 -13.07 -7.17
C SER A 86 -4.77 -13.10 -6.37
N GLY A 87 -5.81 -13.70 -6.94
CA GLY A 87 -7.06 -13.94 -6.23
C GLY A 87 -6.93 -14.84 -5.00
N ASP A 88 -5.88 -15.64 -4.90
CA ASP A 88 -5.68 -16.59 -3.79
C ASP A 88 -4.80 -16.02 -2.68
N GLY A 89 -3.90 -15.08 -3.02
CA GLY A 89 -2.94 -14.56 -2.06
C GLY A 89 -1.89 -13.59 -2.62
N LEU A 90 -1.07 -13.13 -1.69
CA LEU A 90 0.07 -12.24 -1.90
C LEU A 90 1.36 -13.03 -1.65
N ARG A 91 2.26 -13.04 -2.63
CA ARG A 91 3.58 -13.68 -2.48
C ARG A 91 4.69 -12.67 -2.68
N VAL A 92 5.68 -12.68 -1.79
CA VAL A 92 6.86 -11.82 -1.90
C VAL A 92 8.07 -12.70 -2.12
N VAL A 93 8.76 -12.51 -3.24
CA VAL A 93 9.95 -13.28 -3.62
C VAL A 93 11.16 -12.36 -3.66
N GLU A 94 12.23 -12.72 -2.96
CA GLU A 94 13.48 -11.97 -2.97
C GLU A 94 14.10 -11.93 -4.38
N GLU A 95 14.60 -10.78 -4.80
CA GLU A 95 15.11 -10.61 -6.16
C GLU A 95 16.44 -11.36 -6.39
N GLU A 96 17.31 -11.41 -5.39
CA GLU A 96 18.66 -11.99 -5.49
C GLU A 96 18.65 -13.51 -5.35
N THR A 97 18.12 -14.01 -4.24
CA THR A 97 18.12 -15.45 -3.92
C THR A 97 16.96 -16.21 -4.56
N LYS A 98 15.95 -15.50 -5.07
CA LYS A 98 14.65 -16.06 -5.48
C LYS A 98 13.92 -16.80 -4.35
N GLY A 99 14.27 -16.52 -3.09
CA GLY A 99 13.63 -17.09 -1.92
C GLY A 99 12.23 -16.52 -1.68
N LEU A 100 11.28 -17.37 -1.29
CA LEU A 100 9.94 -16.97 -0.86
C LEU A 100 10.02 -16.36 0.54
N ILE A 101 9.62 -15.09 0.68
CA ILE A 101 9.63 -14.33 1.94
C ILE A 101 8.25 -14.37 2.59
N VAL A 102 7.19 -14.19 1.81
CA VAL A 102 5.80 -14.13 2.27
C VAL A 102 4.94 -14.99 1.37
N ASP A 103 4.07 -15.80 1.97
CA ASP A 103 2.98 -16.50 1.30
C ASP A 103 1.69 -16.29 2.10
N GLN A 104 0.96 -15.23 1.73
CA GLN A 104 -0.18 -14.75 2.49
C GLN A 104 -1.48 -15.07 1.76
N THR A 105 -2.34 -15.89 2.35
CA THR A 105 -3.70 -16.12 1.84
C THR A 105 -4.50 -14.82 1.88
N ILE A 106 -5.19 -14.50 0.80
CA ILE A 106 -5.92 -13.23 0.69
C ILE A 106 -7.05 -13.11 1.72
N GLU A 107 -7.71 -14.22 2.05
CA GLU A 107 -8.83 -14.27 3.02
C GLU A 107 -8.43 -13.87 4.45
N LYS A 108 -7.14 -13.96 4.75
CA LYS A 108 -6.59 -13.55 6.03
C LYS A 108 -6.29 -12.05 6.08
N VAL A 109 -6.18 -11.37 4.94
CA VAL A 109 -5.96 -9.92 4.86
C VAL A 109 -7.25 -9.20 5.24
N SER A 110 -7.21 -8.45 6.34
CA SER A 110 -8.37 -7.75 6.89
C SER A 110 -8.40 -6.27 6.53
N PHE A 111 -7.25 -5.68 6.20
CA PHE A 111 -7.14 -4.25 5.90
C PHE A 111 -5.91 -3.95 5.04
N CYS A 112 -6.05 -3.04 4.08
CA CYS A 112 -4.95 -2.51 3.27
C CYS A 112 -4.88 -1.00 3.46
N ALA A 113 -3.68 -0.45 3.61
CA ALA A 113 -3.48 0.97 3.87
C ALA A 113 -2.32 1.54 3.04
N PRO A 114 -2.52 2.67 2.34
CA PRO A 114 -1.40 3.44 1.81
C PRO A 114 -0.63 4.10 2.95
N ASP A 115 0.67 4.33 2.75
CA ASP A 115 1.48 5.13 3.67
C ASP A 115 1.32 6.62 3.35
N ARG A 116 0.82 7.40 4.31
CA ARG A 116 0.65 8.86 4.13
C ARG A 116 1.96 9.62 4.03
N ASN A 117 3.06 9.04 4.52
CA ASN A 117 4.38 9.66 4.53
C ASN A 117 5.24 9.23 3.32
N HIS A 118 4.83 8.21 2.56
CA HIS A 118 5.55 7.72 1.39
C HIS A 118 4.58 7.43 0.24
N GLU A 119 4.70 8.17 -0.86
CA GLU A 119 3.80 8.09 -2.02
C GLU A 119 3.60 6.67 -2.57
N ARG A 120 4.66 5.84 -2.52
CA ARG A 120 4.63 4.44 -3.00
C ARG A 120 4.59 3.41 -1.88
N GLY A 121 4.46 3.87 -0.64
CA GLY A 121 4.38 3.01 0.52
C GLY A 121 2.97 2.45 0.69
N PHE A 122 2.89 1.19 1.07
CA PHE A 122 1.64 0.55 1.46
C PHE A 122 1.93 -0.50 2.53
N SER A 123 0.87 -0.93 3.20
CA SER A 123 0.89 -1.97 4.20
C SER A 123 -0.44 -2.71 4.18
N TYR A 124 -0.47 -3.89 4.79
CA TYR A 124 -1.70 -4.61 5.04
C TYR A 124 -1.66 -5.24 6.43
N ILE A 125 -2.83 -5.52 6.98
CA ILE A 125 -3.01 -6.27 8.22
C ILE A 125 -3.63 -7.60 7.83
N CYS A 126 -3.10 -8.69 8.40
CA CYS A 126 -3.66 -10.01 8.24
C CYS A 126 -3.75 -10.75 9.57
N ARG A 127 -4.70 -11.69 9.66
CA ARG A 127 -4.77 -12.62 10.78
C ARG A 127 -3.69 -13.69 10.63
N ASP A 128 -2.95 -13.97 11.70
CA ASP A 128 -2.07 -15.12 11.73
C ASP A 128 -2.90 -16.41 11.86
N GLY A 129 -2.54 -17.43 11.06
CA GLY A 129 -3.23 -18.72 11.03
C GLY A 129 -3.11 -19.55 12.31
N THR A 130 -2.26 -19.12 13.25
CA THR A 130 -1.99 -19.82 14.50
C THR A 130 -2.87 -19.36 15.67
N THR A 131 -3.56 -18.22 15.54
CA THR A 131 -4.50 -17.74 16.56
C THR A 131 -5.82 -18.50 16.46
N ARG A 132 -5.97 -19.55 17.27
CA ARG A 132 -7.26 -20.23 17.46
C ARG A 132 -8.24 -19.28 18.14
N ARG A 133 -9.50 -19.35 17.70
CA ARG A 133 -10.66 -18.66 18.28
C ARG A 133 -10.84 -18.99 19.75
#